data_AF-A0A7Z7NJH8-F1
#
_entry.id   AF-A0A7Z7NJH8-F1
#
_cell.length_a   1.000
_cell.length_b   1.000
_cell.length_c   1.000
_cell.angle_alpha   90.00
_cell.angle_beta   90.00
_cell.angle_gamma   90.00
#
_symmetry.space_group_name_H-M   'P 1'
#
loop_
_entity.id
_entity.type
_entity.pdbx_description
1 polymer ?
#
loop_
_entity_poly.entity_id
_entity_poly.type
_entity_poly.pdbx_seq_one_letter_code
_entity_poly.pdbx_strand_id
1 'polypeptide(L)'
;MDAAREIHEYLPLAYPSAGEGKYIRFVWEAFESNYESGKYQFAMLAFHMLYMSYVFFSVWQIRQAKPEAFTHAVLFQQKEKELLTASSPFTFSEINERSIFKFLRLAGCENQHIGKFQKLVDQRNEIAHANGNIFFNDRATADQRIEEVMLQIRGIQAHMTPVLLGSLLQFLRDSANPDEREIEDAFLHVEMNFIHKHYLSRMAIETCLSCDLGEFRESPLHAEVTTLMQALQASVEE
;
A
#
# COMPACT_ATOMS: atom_id res chain seq x y z
N MET A 1 11.09 -11.15 -14.49
CA MET A 1 11.84 -10.52 -13.37
C MET A 1 11.67 -9.00 -13.32
N ASP A 2 11.89 -8.26 -14.41
CA ASP A 2 11.77 -6.78 -14.37
C ASP A 2 10.39 -6.29 -13.92
N ALA A 3 9.31 -6.89 -14.43
CA ALA A 3 7.94 -6.62 -13.97
C ALA A 3 7.75 -6.89 -12.47
N ALA A 4 8.45 -7.88 -11.90
CA ALA A 4 8.34 -8.15 -10.46
C ALA A 4 9.03 -7.08 -9.61
N ARG A 5 10.14 -6.49 -10.11
CA ARG A 5 10.87 -5.42 -9.39
C ARG A 5 10.04 -4.14 -9.27
N GLU A 6 9.13 -3.91 -10.20
CA GLU A 6 8.18 -2.79 -10.16
C GLU A 6 7.40 -2.74 -8.84
N ILE A 7 7.18 -3.89 -8.16
CA ILE A 7 6.47 -3.93 -6.88
C ILE A 7 7.10 -3.05 -5.80
N HIS A 8 8.42 -2.83 -5.84
CA HIS A 8 9.12 -1.99 -4.87
C HIS A 8 8.66 -0.53 -4.94
N GLU A 9 8.20 -0.08 -6.10
CA GLU A 9 7.66 1.27 -6.28
C GLU A 9 6.30 1.46 -5.58
N TYR A 10 5.61 0.35 -5.27
CA TYR A 10 4.31 0.34 -4.60
C TYR A 10 4.39 -0.06 -3.12
N LEU A 11 5.53 -0.57 -2.66
CA LEU A 11 5.75 -0.88 -1.25
C LEU A 11 6.25 0.36 -0.50
N PRO A 12 6.01 0.47 0.82
CA PRO A 12 6.43 1.63 1.61
C PRO A 12 7.92 1.92 1.48
N LEU A 13 8.29 3.20 1.33
CA LEU A 13 9.69 3.64 1.30
C LEU A 13 10.38 3.33 2.63
N ALA A 14 9.64 3.53 3.72
CA ALA A 14 10.12 3.28 5.06
C ALA A 14 9.03 2.68 5.94
N TYR A 15 9.46 1.91 6.93
CA TYR A 15 8.60 1.14 7.81
C TYR A 15 8.76 1.65 9.24
N PRO A 16 7.67 1.92 9.97
CA PRO A 16 7.73 2.35 11.36
C PRO A 16 8.50 1.39 12.28
N SER A 17 8.55 0.10 11.94
CA SER A 17 9.34 -0.88 12.67
C SER A 17 10.36 -1.60 11.79
N ALA A 18 11.55 -1.84 12.36
CA ALA A 18 12.59 -2.63 11.69
C ALA A 18 12.14 -4.09 11.39
N GLY A 19 11.13 -4.59 12.10
CA GLY A 19 10.57 -5.93 11.87
C GLY A 19 9.79 -6.03 10.57
N GLU A 20 8.98 -5.02 10.26
CA GLU A 20 8.16 -4.98 9.03
C GLU A 20 9.03 -4.89 7.77
N GLY A 21 10.04 -4.01 7.76
CA GLY A 21 10.96 -3.91 6.63
C GLY A 21 11.79 -5.19 6.41
N LYS A 22 12.18 -5.88 7.50
CA LYS A 22 12.82 -7.20 7.42
C LYS A 22 11.89 -8.26 6.85
N TYR A 23 10.61 -8.24 7.22
CA TYR A 23 9.62 -9.17 6.68
C TYR A 23 9.46 -9.00 5.17
N ILE A 24 9.27 -7.77 4.67
CA ILE A 24 9.14 -7.50 3.23
C ILE A 24 10.38 -7.96 2.47
N ARG A 25 11.58 -7.65 3.00
CA ARG A 25 12.85 -8.10 2.42
C ARG A 25 12.95 -9.63 2.37
N PHE A 26 12.62 -10.30 3.48
CA PHE A 26 12.61 -11.76 3.55
C PHE A 26 11.69 -12.39 2.50
N VAL A 27 10.49 -11.84 2.32
CA VAL A 27 9.55 -12.32 1.30
C VAL A 27 10.08 -12.09 -0.11
N TRP A 28 10.70 -10.93 -0.38
CA TRP A 28 11.34 -10.65 -1.67
C TRP A 28 12.50 -11.62 -1.96
N GLU A 29 13.40 -11.84 -1.01
CA GLU A 29 14.51 -12.79 -1.15
C GLU A 29 14.01 -14.22 -1.40
N ALA A 30 12.90 -14.62 -0.75
CA ALA A 30 12.24 -15.89 -1.01
C ALA A 30 11.66 -15.97 -2.43
N PHE A 31 11.06 -14.88 -2.93
CA PHE A 31 10.61 -14.80 -4.32
C PHE A 31 11.77 -14.93 -5.30
N GLU A 32 12.80 -14.11 -5.15
CA GLU A 32 13.95 -14.01 -6.06
C GLU A 32 14.70 -15.34 -6.13
N SER A 33 15.08 -15.91 -5.00
CA SER A 33 15.82 -17.19 -4.95
C SER A 33 15.03 -18.37 -5.55
N ASN A 34 13.71 -18.42 -5.34
CA ASN A 34 12.87 -19.45 -5.97
C ASN A 34 12.70 -19.21 -7.47
N TYR A 35 12.56 -17.97 -7.91
CA TYR A 35 12.44 -17.63 -9.33
C TYR A 35 13.74 -17.97 -10.09
N GLU A 36 14.89 -17.58 -9.56
CA GLU A 36 16.22 -17.85 -10.15
C GLU A 36 16.54 -19.35 -10.21
N SER A 37 16.12 -20.13 -9.22
CA SER A 37 16.31 -21.58 -9.20
C SER A 37 15.27 -22.35 -10.03
N GLY A 38 14.38 -21.66 -10.77
CA GLY A 38 13.34 -22.28 -11.59
C GLY A 38 12.16 -22.86 -10.81
N LYS A 39 12.07 -22.60 -9.50
CA LYS A 39 10.98 -23.03 -8.62
C LYS A 39 9.82 -22.03 -8.67
N TYR A 40 9.29 -21.79 -9.87
CA TYR A 40 8.34 -20.71 -10.12
C TYR A 40 7.06 -20.80 -9.29
N GLN A 41 6.53 -21.99 -9.01
CA GLN A 41 5.35 -22.13 -8.15
C GLN A 41 5.57 -21.56 -6.75
N PHE A 42 6.73 -21.83 -6.14
CA PHE A 42 7.09 -21.26 -4.83
C PHE A 42 7.40 -19.77 -4.91
N ALA A 43 8.01 -19.33 -6.02
CA ALA A 43 8.16 -17.90 -6.27
C ALA A 43 6.80 -17.20 -6.29
N MET A 44 5.78 -17.76 -6.95
CA MET A 44 4.44 -17.15 -7.00
C MET A 44 3.74 -17.10 -5.64
N LEU A 45 4.00 -18.07 -4.74
CA LEU A 45 3.52 -17.99 -3.36
C LEU A 45 4.15 -16.82 -2.60
N ALA A 46 5.46 -16.61 -2.76
CA ALA A 46 6.15 -15.47 -2.17
C ALA A 46 5.69 -14.14 -2.77
N PHE A 47 5.51 -14.06 -4.08
CA PHE A 47 5.03 -12.87 -4.76
C PHE A 47 3.59 -12.51 -4.34
N HIS A 48 2.73 -13.52 -4.10
CA HIS A 48 1.40 -13.29 -3.52
C HIS A 48 1.46 -12.66 -2.13
N MET A 49 2.44 -13.02 -1.29
CA MET A 49 2.61 -12.39 0.02
C MET A 49 2.98 -10.90 -0.10
N LEU A 50 3.79 -10.53 -1.10
CA LEU A 50 4.07 -9.11 -1.38
C LEU A 50 2.81 -8.38 -1.88
N TYR A 51 2.03 -9.00 -2.76
CA TYR A 51 0.74 -8.46 -3.21
C TYR A 51 -0.22 -8.23 -2.03
N MET A 52 -0.38 -9.19 -1.13
CA MET A 52 -1.23 -9.03 0.05
C MET A 52 -0.70 -7.95 0.99
N SER A 53 0.63 -7.83 1.13
CA SER A 53 1.23 -6.73 1.90
C SER A 53 0.87 -5.37 1.33
N TYR A 54 0.96 -5.19 0.00
CA TYR A 54 0.50 -3.98 -0.69
C TYR A 54 -0.98 -3.67 -0.43
N VAL A 55 -1.84 -4.70 -0.50
CA VAL A 55 -3.28 -4.55 -0.20
C VAL A 55 -3.48 -4.09 1.24
N PHE A 56 -2.73 -4.63 2.21
CA PHE A 56 -2.80 -4.21 3.60
C PHE A 56 -2.37 -2.75 3.79
N PHE A 57 -1.30 -2.30 3.13
CA PHE A 57 -0.89 -0.89 3.14
C PHE A 57 -1.96 0.02 2.54
N SER A 58 -2.58 -0.40 1.43
CA SER A 58 -3.68 0.35 0.80
C SER A 58 -4.88 0.49 1.74
N VAL A 59 -5.27 -0.58 2.43
CA VAL A 59 -6.37 -0.55 3.41
C VAL A 59 -6.00 0.28 4.65
N TRP A 60 -4.73 0.26 5.06
CA TRP A 60 -4.23 1.13 6.11
C TRP A 60 -4.36 2.61 5.73
N GLN A 61 -3.95 2.98 4.52
CA GLN A 61 -4.10 4.34 4.00
C GLN A 61 -5.57 4.78 3.99
N ILE A 62 -6.50 3.89 3.60
CA ILE A 62 -7.94 4.15 3.70
C ILE A 62 -8.37 4.41 5.14
N ARG A 63 -7.92 3.59 6.09
CA ARG A 63 -8.22 3.75 7.53
C ARG A 63 -7.75 5.12 8.03
N GLN A 64 -6.54 5.53 7.67
CA GLN A 64 -6.00 6.83 8.08
C GLN A 64 -6.75 8.00 7.44
N ALA A 65 -7.11 7.88 6.16
CA ALA A 65 -7.79 8.94 5.41
C ALA A 65 -9.26 9.12 5.78
N LYS A 66 -9.94 8.02 6.15
CA LYS A 66 -11.39 7.97 6.35
C LYS A 66 -11.75 7.18 7.61
N PRO A 67 -11.30 7.61 8.80
CA PRO A 67 -11.42 6.82 10.03
C PRO A 67 -12.86 6.50 10.42
N GLU A 68 -13.80 7.43 10.24
CA GLU A 68 -15.23 7.21 10.54
C GLU A 68 -15.85 6.18 9.58
N ALA A 69 -15.66 6.37 8.27
CA ALA A 69 -16.18 5.44 7.26
C ALA A 69 -15.55 4.05 7.39
N PHE A 70 -14.27 3.98 7.75
CA PHE A 70 -13.58 2.73 8.05
C PHE A 70 -14.21 2.05 9.27
N THR A 71 -14.40 2.78 10.38
CA THR A 71 -15.05 2.27 11.59
C THR A 71 -16.43 1.70 11.27
N HIS A 72 -17.25 2.42 10.51
CA HIS A 72 -18.56 1.92 10.06
C HIS A 72 -18.47 0.66 9.19
N ALA A 73 -17.47 0.56 8.30
CA ALA A 73 -17.26 -0.63 7.48
C ALA A 73 -16.82 -1.86 8.31
N VAL A 74 -16.22 -1.64 9.48
CA VAL A 74 -15.72 -2.68 10.39
C VAL A 74 -16.81 -3.24 11.31
N LEU A 75 -17.89 -2.49 11.62
CA LEU A 75 -18.96 -2.79 12.61
C LEU A 75 -19.67 -4.16 12.49
N PHE A 76 -19.40 -4.96 11.46
CA PHE A 76 -19.98 -6.30 11.30
C PHE A 76 -18.96 -7.35 10.85
N GLN A 77 -17.66 -7.05 10.98
CA GLN A 77 -16.59 -8.00 10.71
C GLN A 77 -16.32 -8.86 11.95
N GLN A 78 -15.99 -10.14 11.76
CA GLN A 78 -15.70 -11.07 12.87
C GLN A 78 -14.52 -10.62 13.75
N LYS A 79 -13.62 -9.79 13.20
CA LYS A 79 -12.38 -9.30 13.79
C LYS A 79 -12.42 -7.79 14.03
N GLU A 80 -13.59 -7.27 14.41
CA GLU A 80 -13.86 -5.84 14.60
C GLU A 80 -12.84 -5.18 15.54
N LYS A 81 -12.63 -5.77 16.72
CA LYS A 81 -11.75 -5.21 17.73
C LYS A 81 -10.31 -5.11 17.22
N GLU A 82 -9.80 -6.19 16.63
CA GLU A 82 -8.44 -6.25 16.08
C GLU A 82 -8.25 -5.24 14.93
N LEU A 83 -9.26 -5.05 14.09
CA LEU A 83 -9.28 -4.06 13.02
C LEU A 83 -9.23 -2.61 13.54
N LEU A 84 -10.00 -2.30 14.58
CA LEU A 84 -10.06 -0.95 15.15
C LEU A 84 -8.78 -0.60 15.92
N THR A 85 -8.25 -1.55 16.69
CA THR A 85 -7.05 -1.36 17.51
C THR A 85 -5.75 -1.70 16.81
N ALA A 86 -5.78 -1.96 15.49
CA ALA A 86 -4.60 -2.29 14.71
C ALA A 86 -3.54 -1.18 14.82
N SER A 87 -2.32 -1.57 15.19
CA SER A 87 -1.13 -0.70 15.23
C SER A 87 -0.22 -0.87 14.01
N SER A 88 -0.48 -1.89 13.18
CA SER A 88 0.26 -2.19 11.96
C SER A 88 -0.70 -2.71 10.87
N PRO A 89 -0.43 -2.43 9.58
CA PRO A 89 -1.13 -3.04 8.44
C PRO A 89 -1.14 -4.58 8.48
N PHE A 90 -0.10 -5.21 9.05
CA PHE A 90 -0.01 -6.67 9.09
C PHE A 90 -1.00 -7.33 10.04
N THR A 91 -1.62 -6.58 10.97
CA THR A 91 -2.75 -7.07 11.78
C THR A 91 -3.93 -7.49 10.90
N PHE A 92 -4.06 -6.95 9.68
CA PHE A 92 -5.11 -7.32 8.73
C PHE A 92 -5.00 -8.75 8.20
N SER A 93 -3.86 -9.42 8.40
CA SER A 93 -3.68 -10.84 8.06
C SER A 93 -4.58 -11.78 8.88
N GLU A 94 -5.12 -11.33 10.02
CA GLU A 94 -6.06 -12.11 10.83
C GLU A 94 -7.45 -12.25 10.19
N ILE A 95 -7.73 -11.45 9.17
CA ILE A 95 -9.00 -11.45 8.45
C ILE A 95 -8.85 -12.33 7.23
N ASN A 96 -9.95 -12.97 6.83
CA ASN A 96 -9.98 -13.68 5.55
C ASN A 96 -9.52 -12.75 4.40
N GLU A 97 -8.51 -13.19 3.65
CA GLU A 97 -7.89 -12.38 2.59
C GLU A 97 -8.92 -11.86 1.58
N ARG A 98 -9.97 -12.62 1.24
CA ARG A 98 -10.98 -12.10 0.31
C ARG A 98 -11.76 -10.94 0.90
N SER A 99 -12.03 -10.98 2.20
CA SER A 99 -12.81 -9.95 2.87
C SER A 99 -12.07 -8.61 2.95
N ILE A 100 -10.73 -8.60 3.01
CA ILE A 100 -9.95 -7.35 3.10
C ILE A 100 -10.17 -6.43 1.89
N PHE A 101 -10.37 -7.00 0.70
CA PHE A 101 -10.64 -6.23 -0.52
C PHE A 101 -11.96 -5.44 -0.47
N LYS A 102 -12.89 -5.80 0.42
CA LYS A 102 -14.16 -5.06 0.57
C LYS A 102 -13.94 -3.63 1.08
N PHE A 103 -12.84 -3.38 1.82
CA PHE A 103 -12.50 -2.03 2.27
C PHE A 103 -12.11 -1.10 1.13
N LEU A 104 -11.68 -1.63 -0.02
CA LEU A 104 -11.37 -0.82 -1.21
C LEU A 104 -12.61 -0.10 -1.78
N ARG A 105 -13.83 -0.47 -1.37
CA ARG A 105 -15.04 0.32 -1.66
C ARG A 105 -14.93 1.76 -1.16
N LEU A 106 -14.22 1.97 -0.05
CA LEU A 106 -13.96 3.30 0.51
C LEU A 106 -13.00 4.13 -0.36
N ALA A 107 -12.26 3.49 -1.25
CA ALA A 107 -11.46 4.12 -2.32
C ALA A 107 -12.22 4.21 -3.65
N GLY A 108 -13.51 3.84 -3.70
CA GLY A 108 -14.32 3.89 -4.92
C GLY A 108 -14.27 2.62 -5.77
N CYS A 109 -13.67 1.52 -5.30
CA CYS A 109 -13.72 0.25 -6.01
C CYS A 109 -15.14 -0.35 -5.99
N GLU A 110 -15.75 -0.48 -7.16
CA GLU A 110 -16.98 -1.27 -7.33
C GLU A 110 -16.76 -2.80 -7.18
N ASN A 111 -17.86 -3.55 -7.04
CA ASN A 111 -17.84 -5.01 -6.86
C ASN A 111 -17.12 -5.76 -7.98
N GLN A 112 -17.19 -5.27 -9.22
CA GLN A 112 -16.50 -5.87 -10.35
C GLN A 112 -14.97 -5.76 -10.22
N HIS A 113 -14.46 -4.66 -9.68
CA HIS A 113 -13.02 -4.48 -9.44
C HIS A 113 -12.57 -5.39 -8.29
N ILE A 114 -13.33 -5.40 -7.21
CA ILE A 114 -13.07 -6.25 -6.03
C ILE A 114 -13.05 -7.74 -6.41
N GLY A 115 -13.98 -8.19 -7.24
CA GLY A 115 -14.00 -9.57 -7.73
C GLY A 115 -12.75 -9.96 -8.51
N LYS A 116 -12.19 -9.04 -9.32
CA LYS A 116 -10.92 -9.25 -10.03
C LYS A 116 -9.75 -9.38 -9.06
N PHE A 117 -9.66 -8.50 -8.06
CA PHE A 117 -8.59 -8.54 -7.07
C PHE A 117 -8.62 -9.80 -6.20
N GLN A 118 -9.82 -10.26 -5.81
CA GLN A 118 -10.01 -11.49 -5.04
C GLN A 118 -9.62 -12.75 -5.81
N LYS A 119 -9.69 -12.74 -7.15
CA LYS A 119 -9.35 -13.91 -7.98
C LYS A 119 -7.91 -14.36 -7.76
N LEU A 120 -6.99 -13.44 -7.46
CA LEU A 120 -5.59 -13.78 -7.15
C LEU A 120 -5.46 -14.60 -5.86
N VAL A 121 -6.33 -14.37 -4.87
CA VAL A 121 -6.38 -15.18 -3.63
C VAL A 121 -6.83 -16.61 -3.94
N ASP A 122 -7.86 -16.76 -4.76
CA ASP A 122 -8.38 -18.08 -5.15
C ASP A 122 -7.31 -18.87 -5.92
N GLN A 123 -6.69 -18.21 -6.88
CA GLN A 123 -5.62 -18.78 -7.69
C GLN A 123 -4.39 -19.14 -6.86
N ARG A 124 -4.05 -18.35 -5.83
CA ARG A 124 -3.00 -18.74 -4.87
C ARG A 124 -3.38 -20.03 -4.14
N ASN A 125 -4.62 -20.15 -3.67
CA ASN A 125 -5.05 -21.33 -2.93
C ASN A 125 -4.91 -22.59 -3.78
N GLU A 126 -5.26 -22.54 -5.07
CA GLU A 126 -5.11 -23.67 -6.01
C GLU A 126 -3.67 -24.18 -6.12
N ILE A 127 -2.68 -23.28 -6.09
CA ILE A 127 -1.25 -23.63 -6.23
C ILE A 127 -0.56 -23.95 -4.90
N ALA A 128 -1.14 -23.53 -3.77
CA ALA A 128 -0.58 -23.79 -2.44
C ALA A 128 -0.91 -25.19 -1.92
N HIS A 129 -1.99 -25.81 -2.42
CA HIS A 129 -2.39 -27.14 -2.00
C HIS A 129 -1.45 -28.21 -2.55
N ALA A 130 -1.09 -29.18 -1.70
CA ALA A 130 -0.31 -30.37 -2.08
C ALA A 130 -1.15 -31.36 -2.90
N ASN A 131 -1.64 -30.92 -4.06
CA ASN A 131 -2.50 -31.68 -4.97
C ASN A 131 -1.73 -32.45 -6.06
N GLY A 132 -0.39 -32.39 -6.04
CA GLY A 132 0.49 -33.07 -6.99
C GLY A 132 0.69 -32.34 -8.32
N ASN A 133 0.07 -31.17 -8.52
CA ASN A 133 0.19 -30.40 -9.76
C ASN A 133 1.21 -29.26 -9.63
N ILE A 134 1.99 -29.05 -10.71
CA ILE A 134 2.86 -27.89 -10.88
C ILE A 134 2.28 -27.02 -12.00
N PHE A 135 1.72 -25.87 -11.63
CA PHE A 135 1.07 -24.94 -12.57
C PHE A 135 2.04 -23.97 -13.21
N PHE A 136 3.16 -23.69 -12.54
CA PHE A 136 4.22 -22.80 -13.01
C PHE A 136 5.50 -23.62 -13.17
N ASN A 137 5.64 -24.28 -14.31
CA ASN A 137 6.79 -25.13 -14.64
C ASN A 137 7.79 -24.46 -15.61
N ASP A 138 7.42 -23.31 -16.18
CA ASP A 138 8.26 -22.54 -17.08
C ASP A 138 8.22 -21.04 -16.74
N ARG A 139 9.26 -20.34 -17.22
CA ARG A 139 9.46 -18.92 -16.95
C ARG A 139 8.40 -18.03 -17.58
N ALA A 140 7.92 -18.35 -18.78
CA ALA A 140 6.96 -17.51 -19.49
C ALA A 140 5.61 -17.47 -18.76
N THR A 141 5.12 -18.62 -18.29
CA THR A 141 3.91 -18.71 -17.49
C THR A 141 4.05 -17.97 -16.15
N ALA A 142 5.23 -18.02 -15.53
CA ALA A 142 5.53 -17.28 -14.30
C ALA A 142 5.57 -15.76 -14.52
N ASP A 143 6.22 -15.30 -15.60
CA ASP A 143 6.30 -13.89 -15.96
C ASP A 143 4.92 -13.32 -16.32
N GLN A 144 4.07 -14.09 -17.00
CA GLN A 144 2.68 -13.70 -17.26
C GLN A 144 1.90 -13.53 -15.94
N ARG A 145 2.09 -14.45 -14.97
CA ARG A 145 1.44 -14.34 -13.66
C ARG A 145 1.90 -13.10 -12.90
N ILE A 146 3.19 -12.78 -12.93
CA ILE A 146 3.73 -11.57 -12.32
C ILE A 146 3.05 -10.33 -12.91
N GLU A 147 2.94 -10.26 -14.24
CA GLU A 147 2.29 -9.14 -14.92
C GLU A 147 0.79 -9.01 -14.55
N GLU A 148 0.08 -10.13 -14.43
CA GLU A 148 -1.32 -10.13 -13.96
C GLU A 148 -1.47 -9.53 -12.55
N VAL A 149 -0.55 -9.89 -11.65
CA VAL A 149 -0.52 -9.35 -10.27
C VAL A 149 -0.18 -7.86 -10.30
N MET A 150 0.83 -7.45 -11.05
CA MET A 150 1.22 -6.04 -11.19
C MET A 150 0.12 -5.18 -11.82
N LEU A 151 -0.64 -5.73 -12.76
CA LEU A 151 -1.82 -5.06 -13.32
C LEU A 151 -2.89 -4.81 -12.24
N GLN A 152 -3.11 -5.75 -11.32
CA GLN A 152 -4.03 -5.54 -10.20
C GLN A 152 -3.50 -4.48 -9.22
N ILE A 153 -2.19 -4.50 -8.91
CA ILE A 153 -1.54 -3.47 -8.07
C ILE A 153 -1.74 -2.08 -8.66
N ARG A 154 -1.43 -1.90 -9.96
CA ARG A 154 -1.68 -0.65 -10.70
C ARG A 154 -3.15 -0.24 -10.67
N GLY A 155 -4.06 -1.20 -10.84
CA GLY A 155 -5.50 -0.96 -10.75
C GLY A 155 -5.95 -0.46 -9.38
N ILE A 156 -5.47 -1.07 -8.30
CA ILE A 156 -5.74 -0.61 -6.94
C ILE A 156 -5.14 0.78 -6.71
N GLN A 157 -3.89 1.02 -7.12
CA GLN A 157 -3.23 2.33 -7.00
C GLN A 157 -4.04 3.43 -7.66
N ALA A 158 -4.56 3.19 -8.87
CA ALA A 158 -5.40 4.16 -9.57
C ALA A 158 -6.64 4.55 -8.74
N HIS A 159 -7.32 3.57 -8.14
CA HIS A 159 -8.45 3.82 -7.24
C HIS A 159 -8.03 4.49 -5.93
N MET A 160 -6.79 4.31 -5.47
CA MET A 160 -6.28 4.95 -4.26
C MET A 160 -6.00 6.46 -4.43
N THR A 161 -5.90 6.96 -5.67
CA THR A 161 -5.62 8.39 -5.95
C THR A 161 -6.45 9.37 -5.10
N PRO A 162 -7.80 9.28 -5.03
CA PRO A 162 -8.60 10.23 -4.24
C PRO A 162 -8.34 10.12 -2.74
N VAL A 163 -7.97 8.94 -2.25
CA VAL A 163 -7.63 8.69 -0.85
C VAL A 163 -6.29 9.35 -0.50
N LEU A 164 -5.30 9.20 -1.38
CA LEU A 164 -3.97 9.78 -1.22
C LEU A 164 -4.02 11.31 -1.29
N LEU A 165 -4.66 11.87 -2.32
CA LEU A 165 -4.80 13.32 -2.47
C LEU A 165 -5.58 13.94 -1.31
N GLY A 166 -6.68 13.30 -0.89
CA GLY A 166 -7.45 13.76 0.27
C GLY A 166 -6.62 13.76 1.56
N SER A 167 -5.80 12.73 1.76
CA SER A 167 -4.90 12.61 2.91
C SER A 167 -3.80 13.68 2.90
N LEU A 168 -3.22 13.97 1.73
CA LEU A 168 -2.23 15.03 1.58
C LEU A 168 -2.84 16.39 1.93
N LEU A 169 -3.98 16.74 1.33
CA LEU A 169 -4.62 18.03 1.58
C LEU A 169 -4.98 18.20 3.06
N GLN A 170 -5.46 17.13 3.70
CA GLN A 170 -5.72 17.16 5.14
C GLN A 170 -4.43 17.36 5.95
N PHE A 171 -3.38 16.60 5.65
CA PHE A 171 -2.08 16.75 6.31
C PHE A 171 -1.52 18.17 6.16
N LEU A 172 -1.60 18.76 4.96
CA LEU A 172 -1.15 20.14 4.71
C LEU A 172 -1.97 21.16 5.50
N ARG A 173 -3.29 21.00 5.60
CA ARG A 173 -4.13 21.89 6.42
C ARG A 173 -3.75 21.81 7.90
N ASP A 174 -3.58 20.60 8.41
CA ASP A 174 -3.29 20.36 9.82
C ASP A 174 -1.84 20.71 10.19
N SER A 175 -0.94 20.75 9.20
CA SER A 175 0.49 20.99 9.40
C SER A 175 0.98 22.34 8.89
N ALA A 176 0.14 23.15 8.25
CA ALA A 176 0.59 24.41 7.64
C ALA A 176 1.16 25.39 8.67
N ASN A 177 0.64 25.41 9.90
CA ASN A 177 1.13 26.28 10.97
C ASN A 177 2.30 25.61 11.73
N PRO A 178 3.54 26.14 11.66
CA PRO A 178 4.69 25.55 12.35
C PRO A 178 4.53 25.52 13.88
N ASP A 179 3.86 26.52 14.45
CA ASP A 179 3.67 26.64 15.90
C ASP A 179 2.76 25.54 16.47
N GLU A 180 1.97 24.87 15.61
CA GLU A 180 1.08 23.77 15.98
C GLU A 180 1.71 22.39 15.74
N ARG A 181 2.89 22.32 15.10
CA ARG A 181 3.57 21.04 14.83
C ARG A 181 4.24 20.51 16.10
N GLU A 182 4.13 19.20 16.31
CA GLU A 182 4.92 18.50 17.34
C GLU A 182 6.41 18.39 16.96
N ILE A 183 6.72 18.45 15.66
CA ILE A 183 8.08 18.37 15.11
C ILE A 183 8.34 19.67 14.33
N GLU A 184 9.31 20.47 14.80
CA GLU A 184 9.66 21.75 14.21
C GLU A 184 10.30 21.61 12.81
N ASP A 185 11.17 20.61 12.64
CA ASP A 185 11.83 20.32 11.36
C ASP A 185 10.81 19.78 10.35
N ALA A 186 10.61 20.51 9.25
CA ALA A 186 9.60 20.17 8.25
C ALA A 186 9.88 18.83 7.54
N PHE A 187 11.15 18.49 7.33
CA PHE A 187 11.53 17.24 6.65
C PHE A 187 11.21 16.03 7.53
N LEU A 188 11.66 16.06 8.78
CA LEU A 188 11.36 15.02 9.77
C LEU A 188 9.86 14.96 10.08
N HIS A 189 9.16 16.10 10.10
CA HIS A 189 7.71 16.14 10.28
C HIS A 189 6.98 15.41 9.16
N VAL A 190 7.34 15.66 7.89
CA VAL A 190 6.76 14.95 6.74
C VAL A 190 7.10 13.46 6.77
N GLU A 191 8.35 13.12 7.07
CA GLU A 191 8.80 11.73 7.16
C GLU A 191 7.98 10.95 8.20
N MET A 192 7.87 11.46 9.43
CA MET A 192 7.19 10.77 10.52
C MET A 192 5.67 10.81 10.38
N ASN A 193 5.10 12.00 10.19
CA ASN A 193 3.67 12.23 10.35
C ASN A 193 2.87 12.00 9.07
N PHE A 194 3.53 11.95 7.91
CA PHE A 194 2.88 11.64 6.65
C PHE A 194 3.39 10.33 6.05
N ILE A 195 4.70 10.23 5.73
CA ILE A 195 5.24 9.07 5.01
C ILE A 195 5.15 7.80 5.85
N HIS A 196 5.70 7.79 7.06
CA HIS A 196 5.70 6.62 7.94
C HIS A 196 4.30 6.27 8.44
N LYS A 197 3.57 7.26 8.94
CA LYS A 197 2.22 7.06 9.48
C LYS A 197 1.24 6.48 8.45
N HIS A 198 1.39 6.84 7.17
CA HIS A 198 0.53 6.36 6.09
C HIS A 198 1.17 5.25 5.24
N TYR A 199 2.37 4.77 5.58
CA TYR A 199 3.10 3.74 4.82
C TYR A 199 3.18 4.10 3.33
N LEU A 200 3.62 5.32 3.01
CA LEU A 200 3.66 5.79 1.62
C LEU A 200 4.80 5.14 0.84
N SER A 201 4.48 4.71 -0.38
CA SER A 201 5.43 4.23 -1.39
C SER A 201 5.85 5.37 -2.32
N ARG A 202 6.88 5.13 -3.16
CA ARG A 202 7.27 6.10 -4.21
C ARG A 202 6.06 6.48 -5.08
N MET A 203 5.33 5.50 -5.61
CA MET A 203 4.16 5.75 -6.47
C MET A 203 3.05 6.54 -5.75
N ALA A 204 2.87 6.32 -4.44
CA ALA A 204 1.90 7.08 -3.66
C ALA A 204 2.35 8.55 -3.49
N ILE A 205 3.64 8.78 -3.26
CA ILE A 205 4.22 10.11 -3.14
C ILE A 205 4.16 10.86 -4.47
N GLU A 206 4.53 10.22 -5.58
CA GLU A 206 4.41 10.81 -6.92
C GLU A 206 2.96 11.20 -7.24
N THR A 207 1.99 10.38 -6.82
CA THR A 207 0.55 10.72 -6.91
C THR A 207 0.25 11.99 -6.10
N CYS A 208 0.73 12.08 -4.85
CA CYS A 208 0.58 13.26 -4.00
C CYS A 208 1.24 14.52 -4.59
N LEU A 209 2.42 14.40 -5.18
CA LEU A 209 3.13 15.53 -5.80
C LEU A 209 2.39 16.10 -7.02
N SER A 210 1.51 15.32 -7.65
CA SER A 210 0.63 15.78 -8.74
C SER A 210 -0.61 16.55 -8.27
N CYS A 211 -0.80 16.72 -6.95
CA CYS A 211 -1.97 17.37 -6.37
C CYS A 211 -2.08 18.85 -6.77
N ASP A 212 -3.30 19.31 -7.07
CA ASP A 212 -3.58 20.74 -7.24
C ASP A 212 -3.68 21.43 -5.86
N LEU A 213 -2.71 22.30 -5.58
CA LEU A 213 -2.63 23.09 -4.35
C LEU A 213 -3.29 24.46 -4.47
N GLY A 214 -4.20 24.64 -5.45
CA GLY A 214 -4.93 25.88 -5.69
C GLY A 214 -5.57 26.50 -4.45
N GLU A 215 -6.08 25.67 -3.52
CA GLU A 215 -6.72 26.13 -2.28
C GLU A 215 -5.75 26.84 -1.31
N PHE A 216 -4.44 26.62 -1.44
CA PHE A 216 -3.43 27.22 -0.55
C PHE A 216 -2.75 28.46 -1.15
N ARG A 217 -3.03 28.85 -2.39
CA ARG A 217 -2.31 29.94 -3.08
C ARG A 217 -2.45 31.30 -2.39
N GLU A 218 -3.65 31.61 -1.92
CA GLU A 218 -3.96 32.86 -1.22
C GLU A 218 -3.81 32.73 0.31
N SER A 219 -3.33 31.58 0.80
CA SER A 219 -3.13 31.36 2.23
C SER A 219 -1.91 32.13 2.73
N PRO A 220 -1.98 32.77 3.92
CA PRO A 220 -0.80 33.35 4.54
C PRO A 220 0.27 32.30 4.87
N LEU A 221 -0.11 31.02 4.95
CA LEU A 221 0.78 29.88 5.19
C LEU A 221 1.23 29.18 3.89
N HIS A 222 1.07 29.81 2.73
CA HIS A 222 1.45 29.23 1.44
C HIS A 222 2.94 28.82 1.36
N ALA A 223 3.82 29.62 1.95
CA ALA A 223 5.25 29.32 2.01
C ALA A 223 5.51 28.02 2.80
N GLU A 224 4.83 27.84 3.92
CA GLU A 224 4.94 26.62 4.75
C GLU A 224 4.42 25.38 4.04
N VAL A 225 3.28 25.49 3.36
CA VAL A 225 2.75 24.42 2.51
C VAL A 225 3.77 24.03 1.42
N THR A 226 4.43 25.01 0.81
CA THR A 226 5.48 24.77 -0.19
C THR A 226 6.67 24.05 0.42
N THR A 227 7.12 24.42 1.62
CA THR A 227 8.19 23.73 2.35
C THR A 227 7.84 22.27 2.63
N LEU A 228 6.61 21.98 3.09
CA LEU A 228 6.15 20.61 3.31
C LEU A 228 6.14 19.78 2.01
N MET A 229 5.75 20.39 0.89
CA MET A 229 5.78 19.72 -0.42
C MET A 229 7.20 19.48 -0.93
N GLN A 230 8.14 20.40 -0.66
CA GLN A 230 9.57 20.20 -0.98
C GLN A 230 10.16 19.06 -0.14
N ALA A 231 9.83 18.98 1.15
CA ALA A 231 10.21 17.87 2.00
C ALA A 231 9.66 16.53 1.48
N LEU A 232 8.40 16.50 1.04
CA LEU A 232 7.80 15.33 0.42
C LEU A 232 8.51 14.94 -0.89
N GLN A 233 8.86 15.91 -1.73
CA GLN A 233 9.58 15.66 -2.98
C GLN A 233 10.99 15.09 -2.74
N ALA A 234 11.73 15.65 -1.78
CA ALA A 234 13.08 15.19 -1.45
C ALA A 234 13.11 13.70 -1.06
N SER A 235 12.05 13.20 -0.41
CA SER A 235 11.97 11.80 0.03
C SER A 235 11.96 10.75 -1.10
N VAL A 236 11.73 11.16 -2.35
CA VAL A 236 11.79 10.27 -3.52
C VAL A 236 12.99 10.55 -4.42
N GLU A 237 13.81 11.57 -4.14
CA GLU A 237 15.01 11.88 -4.95
C GLU A 237 16.27 11.14 -4.46
N GLU A 238 16.19 10.52 -3.27
CA GLU A 238 17.21 9.64 -2.68
C GLU A 238 17.08 8.18 -3.15
#